data_AF-A0A960NWM3-F1
#
_entry.id   AF-A0A960NWM3-F1
#
_cell.length_a   1.000
_cell.length_b   1.000
_cell.length_c   1.000
_cell.angle_alpha   90.00
_cell.angle_beta   90.00
_cell.angle_gamma   90.00
#
_symmetry.space_group_name_H-M   'P 1'
#
loop_
_entity.id
_entity.type
_entity.pdbx_description
1 polymer ?
#
loop_
_entity_poly.entity_id
_entity_poly.type
_entity_poly.pdbx_seq_one_letter_code
_entity_poly.pdbx_strand_id
1 'polypeptide(L)'
;LVLRRPLAPYYLTNICDPATPFTAVVEMTSLIDPSEVGGHTLVYLPKYVAPDDPLLDATDDDLRAAFLPYLRRMHPHLDDDDVLAFEVSRARHVFAVPTLDYSRRVPPIVTSVPGLYLAGSAHLVHATLNVDDTLGLADDALAAIARAERDTPRSTAALA
;
A
#
# COMPACT_ATOMS: atom_id res chain seq x y z
N LEU A 1 3.80 10.75 -9.45
CA LEU A 1 3.96 11.91 -10.35
C LEU A 1 4.20 13.15 -9.51
N VAL A 2 5.20 13.95 -9.88
CA VAL A 2 5.33 15.33 -9.39
C VAL A 2 4.99 16.24 -10.57
N LEU A 3 4.02 17.13 -10.37
CA LEU A 3 3.51 18.03 -11.40
C LEU A 3 3.75 19.48 -11.01
N ARG A 4 3.87 20.35 -12.02
CA ARG A 4 4.03 21.79 -11.84
C ARG A 4 2.74 22.48 -11.38
N ARG A 5 1.58 21.91 -11.74
CA ARG A 5 0.25 22.42 -11.42
C ARG A 5 -0.74 21.29 -11.11
N PRO A 6 -1.82 21.59 -10.36
CA PRO A 6 -2.92 20.67 -10.07
C PRO A 6 -3.58 20.10 -11.33
N LEU A 7 -4.09 18.85 -11.25
CA LEU A 7 -4.91 18.25 -12.32
C LEU A 7 -6.39 18.60 -12.17
N ALA A 8 -6.86 18.63 -10.92
CA ALA A 8 -8.25 18.88 -10.57
C ALA A 8 -8.37 19.30 -9.09
N PRO A 9 -9.48 19.91 -8.65
CA PRO A 9 -9.69 20.27 -7.24
C PRO A 9 -10.13 19.09 -6.36
N TYR A 10 -9.85 17.85 -6.77
CA TYR A 10 -10.35 16.64 -6.13
C TYR A 10 -9.21 15.78 -5.61
N TYR A 11 -9.34 15.32 -4.36
CA TYR A 11 -8.38 14.39 -3.76
C TYR A 11 -8.35 13.03 -4.48
N LEU A 12 -9.51 12.44 -4.78
CA LEU A 12 -9.62 11.08 -5.31
C LEU A 12 -10.63 11.05 -6.47
N THR A 13 -10.18 10.54 -7.61
CA THR A 13 -11.03 10.23 -8.77
C THR A 13 -10.94 8.74 -9.07
N ASN A 14 -12.03 8.00 -8.81
CA ASN A 14 -12.12 6.58 -9.16
C ASN A 14 -12.46 6.41 -10.65
N ILE A 15 -11.85 5.42 -11.29
CA ILE A 15 -12.00 5.20 -12.72
C ILE A 15 -12.67 3.85 -12.96
N CYS A 16 -13.80 3.88 -13.68
CA CYS A 16 -14.58 2.68 -14.02
C CYS A 16 -14.35 2.20 -15.46
N ASP A 17 -13.56 2.92 -16.26
CA ASP A 17 -13.22 2.51 -17.63
C ASP A 17 -12.19 1.35 -17.58
N PRO A 18 -12.58 0.13 -18.02
CA PRO A 18 -11.70 -1.05 -17.97
C PRO A 18 -10.47 -0.92 -18.91
N ALA A 19 -10.50 -0.01 -19.88
CA ALA A 19 -9.35 0.26 -20.73
C ALA A 19 -8.26 1.08 -20.05
N THR A 20 -8.49 1.59 -18.83
CA THR A 20 -7.55 2.45 -18.12
C THR A 20 -6.41 1.64 -17.50
N PRO A 21 -5.14 2.07 -17.65
CA PRO A 21 -4.00 1.35 -17.10
C PRO A 21 -3.84 1.49 -15.58
N PHE A 22 -4.57 2.41 -14.93
CA PHE A 22 -4.65 2.63 -13.49
C PHE A 22 -6.11 2.69 -13.02
N THR A 23 -6.34 2.55 -11.71
CA THR A 23 -7.69 2.46 -11.13
C THR A 23 -8.21 3.77 -10.55
N ALA A 24 -7.32 4.71 -10.25
CA ALA A 24 -7.68 6.01 -9.71
C ALA A 24 -6.62 7.08 -10.02
N VAL A 25 -7.01 8.35 -9.88
CA VAL A 25 -6.10 9.48 -9.73
C VAL A 25 -6.21 9.97 -8.29
N VAL A 26 -5.10 9.96 -7.55
CA VAL A 26 -5.03 10.43 -6.16
C VAL A 26 -4.13 11.66 -6.11
N GLU A 27 -4.72 12.84 -5.97
CA GLU A 27 -4.00 14.11 -5.89
C GLU A 27 -3.80 14.49 -4.41
N MET A 28 -2.69 14.03 -3.83
CA MET A 28 -2.41 14.19 -2.39
C MET A 28 -2.31 15.65 -1.97
N THR A 29 -1.85 16.54 -2.85
CA THR A 29 -1.76 17.99 -2.58
C THR A 29 -3.14 18.64 -2.37
N SER A 30 -4.25 17.93 -2.60
CA SER A 30 -5.58 18.38 -2.17
C SER A 30 -5.81 18.26 -0.65
N LEU A 31 -4.99 17.47 0.06
CA LEU A 31 -5.10 17.22 1.51
C LEU A 31 -3.94 17.79 2.33
N ILE A 32 -2.85 18.21 1.68
CA ILE A 32 -1.66 18.74 2.34
C ILE A 32 -1.31 20.11 1.78
N ASP A 33 -0.55 20.91 2.55
CA ASP A 33 0.00 22.16 2.05
C ASP A 33 1.03 21.87 0.93
N PRO A 34 0.96 22.53 -0.24
CA PRO A 34 1.92 22.33 -1.32
C PRO A 34 3.39 22.55 -0.89
N SER A 35 3.65 23.35 0.14
CA SER A 35 5.00 23.56 0.67
C SER A 35 5.67 22.29 1.19
N GLU A 36 4.89 21.31 1.67
CA GLU A 36 5.38 19.98 2.10
C GLU A 36 5.97 19.17 0.93
N VAL A 37 5.62 19.53 -0.30
CA VAL A 37 6.11 18.92 -1.54
C VAL A 37 6.81 19.95 -2.45
N GLY A 38 7.39 21.00 -1.86
CA GLY A 38 8.21 21.97 -2.59
C GLY A 38 7.43 22.93 -3.48
N GLY A 39 6.14 23.14 -3.21
CA GLY A 39 5.24 23.96 -4.03
C GLY A 39 4.72 23.25 -5.28
N HIS A 40 4.95 21.95 -5.40
CA HIS A 40 4.49 21.12 -6.52
C HIS A 40 3.18 20.39 -6.20
N THR A 41 2.64 19.70 -7.19
CA THR A 41 1.49 18.82 -7.04
C THR A 41 1.95 17.36 -7.04
N LEU A 42 1.54 16.59 -6.03
CA LEU A 42 1.85 15.18 -5.89
C LEU A 42 0.62 14.34 -6.27
N VAL A 43 0.77 13.53 -7.32
CA VAL A 43 -0.29 12.66 -7.85
C VAL A 43 0.16 11.19 -7.88
N TYR A 44 -0.70 10.29 -7.40
CA TYR A 44 -0.52 8.84 -7.49
C TYR A 44 -1.53 8.23 -8.46
N LEU A 45 -1.06 7.26 -9.25
CA LEU A 45 -1.85 6.48 -10.19
C LEU A 45 -1.80 5.00 -9.78
N PRO A 46 -2.56 4.57 -8.76
CA PRO A 46 -2.51 3.20 -8.29
C PRO A 46 -3.04 2.21 -9.34
N LYS A 47 -2.43 1.03 -9.39
CA LYS A 47 -2.92 -0.13 -10.12
C LYS A 47 -2.63 -1.38 -9.31
N TYR A 48 -3.69 -2.15 -9.03
CA TYR A 48 -3.58 -3.45 -8.39
C TYR A 48 -3.59 -4.54 -9.45
N VAL A 49 -2.62 -5.45 -9.39
CA VAL A 49 -2.48 -6.59 -10.30
C VAL A 49 -2.13 -7.85 -9.51
N ALA A 50 -2.28 -9.01 -10.16
CA ALA A 50 -1.84 -10.28 -9.58
C ALA A 50 -0.30 -10.32 -9.44
N PRO A 51 0.26 -11.13 -8.51
CA PRO A 51 1.70 -11.21 -8.30
C PRO A 51 2.51 -11.67 -9.52
N ASP A 52 1.88 -12.36 -10.47
CA ASP A 52 2.45 -12.87 -11.72
C ASP A 52 2.08 -12.01 -12.95
N ASP A 53 1.45 -10.86 -12.73
CA ASP A 53 1.09 -9.95 -13.82
C ASP A 53 2.33 -9.31 -14.45
N PRO A 54 2.47 -9.32 -15.80
CA PRO A 54 3.60 -8.73 -16.51
C PRO A 54 3.84 -7.25 -16.20
N LEU A 55 2.83 -6.52 -15.73
CA LEU A 55 2.97 -5.10 -15.36
C LEU A 55 3.99 -4.88 -14.23
N LEU A 56 4.19 -5.88 -13.37
CA LEU A 56 5.19 -5.83 -12.30
C LEU A 56 6.63 -5.95 -12.83
N ASP A 57 6.81 -6.48 -14.04
CA ASP A 57 8.11 -6.67 -14.68
C ASP A 57 8.36 -5.66 -15.82
N ALA A 58 7.34 -4.89 -16.20
CA ALA A 58 7.45 -3.81 -17.18
C ALA A 58 8.41 -2.71 -16.71
N THR A 59 9.13 -2.10 -17.64
CA THR A 59 10.05 -0.99 -17.32
C THR A 59 9.27 0.25 -16.90
N ASP A 60 9.93 1.16 -16.16
CA ASP A 60 9.32 2.44 -15.78
C ASP A 60 8.89 3.26 -17.00
N ASP A 61 9.67 3.19 -18.09
CA ASP A 61 9.36 3.85 -19.36
C ASP A 61 8.15 3.25 -20.06
N ASP A 62 7.99 1.91 -20.04
CA ASP A 62 6.80 1.25 -20.59
C ASP A 62 5.54 1.67 -19.83
N LEU A 63 5.62 1.70 -18.50
CA LEU A 63 4.52 2.15 -17.64
C LEU A 63 4.20 3.63 -17.86
N ARG A 64 5.24 4.46 -17.98
CA ARG A 64 5.09 5.88 -18.29
C ARG A 64 4.37 6.08 -19.63
N ALA A 65 4.79 5.37 -20.66
CA ALA A 65 4.20 5.41 -22.00
C ALA A 65 2.75 4.89 -22.02
N ALA A 66 2.41 3.93 -21.16
CA ALA A 66 1.04 3.45 -21.03
C ALA A 66 0.15 4.41 -20.23
N PHE A 67 0.63 4.97 -19.11
CA PHE A 67 -0.20 5.70 -18.15
C PHE A 67 -0.46 7.16 -18.56
N LEU A 68 0.58 7.89 -19.01
CA LEU A 68 0.46 9.32 -19.32
C LEU A 68 -0.58 9.65 -20.40
N PRO A 69 -0.68 8.92 -21.53
CA PRO A 69 -1.68 9.22 -22.55
C PRO A 69 -3.12 9.15 -22.03
N TYR A 70 -3.41 8.19 -21.15
CA TYR A 70 -4.72 8.08 -20.51
C TYR A 70 -4.98 9.21 -19.52
N LEU A 71 -3.97 9.59 -18.74
CA LEU A 71 -4.09 10.73 -17.83
C LEU A 71 -4.36 12.03 -18.59
N ARG A 72 -3.70 12.25 -19.73
CA ARG A 72 -3.95 13.41 -20.62
C ARG A 72 -5.33 13.40 -21.23
N ARG A 73 -5.85 12.21 -21.58
CA ARG A 73 -7.24 12.08 -22.06
C ARG A 73 -8.24 12.53 -20.99
N MET A 74 -7.94 12.29 -19.71
CA MET A 74 -8.76 12.75 -18.57
C MET A 74 -8.54 14.24 -18.25
N HIS A 75 -7.30 14.73 -18.37
CA HIS A 75 -6.91 16.10 -18.10
C HIS A 75 -6.23 16.72 -19.34
N PRO A 76 -7.00 17.22 -20.33
CA PRO A 76 -6.44 17.68 -21.61
C PRO A 76 -5.51 18.90 -21.52
N HIS A 77 -5.47 19.55 -20.37
CA HIS A 77 -4.58 20.68 -20.09
C HIS A 77 -3.22 20.23 -19.55
N LEU A 78 -2.99 18.94 -19.32
CA LEU A 78 -1.73 18.39 -18.84
C LEU A 78 -0.73 18.25 -20.00
N ASP A 79 0.31 19.07 -19.99
CA ASP A 79 1.38 19.05 -21.00
C ASP A 79 2.60 18.25 -20.52
N ASP A 80 3.55 17.97 -21.42
CA ASP A 80 4.81 17.30 -21.07
C ASP A 80 5.63 18.13 -20.05
N ASP A 81 5.67 19.45 -20.21
CA ASP A 81 6.43 20.38 -19.36
C ASP A 81 5.87 20.52 -17.93
N ASP A 82 4.65 20.03 -17.71
CA ASP A 82 4.03 19.96 -16.38
C ASP A 82 4.54 18.76 -15.58
N VAL A 83 5.01 17.70 -16.23
CA VAL A 83 5.46 16.47 -15.56
C VAL A 83 6.92 16.61 -15.15
N LEU A 84 7.14 16.95 -13.88
CA LEU A 84 8.49 17.16 -13.33
C LEU A 84 9.16 15.83 -12.98
N ALA A 85 8.39 14.84 -12.53
CA ALA A 85 8.89 13.49 -12.25
C ALA A 85 7.81 12.42 -12.45
N PHE A 86 8.22 11.26 -12.95
CA PHE A 86 7.42 10.04 -13.06
C PHE A 86 8.21 8.91 -12.41
N GLU A 87 7.84 8.53 -11.20
CA GLU A 87 8.51 7.49 -10.43
C GLU A 87 7.55 6.32 -10.21
N VAL A 88 8.05 5.09 -10.38
CA VAL A 88 7.25 3.88 -10.18
C VAL A 88 7.69 3.14 -8.92
N SER A 89 6.74 2.92 -8.02
CA SER A 89 6.90 1.99 -6.90
C SER A 89 6.11 0.71 -7.16
N ARG A 90 6.73 -0.45 -6.87
CA ARG A 90 6.13 -1.77 -7.08
C ARG A 90 6.29 -2.61 -5.82
N ALA A 91 5.23 -3.33 -5.47
CA ALA A 91 5.26 -4.31 -4.40
C ALA A 91 4.48 -5.55 -4.84
N ARG A 92 5.18 -6.69 -4.99
CA ARG A 92 4.58 -7.95 -5.47
C ARG A 92 3.71 -8.62 -4.40
N HIS A 93 4.03 -8.39 -3.12
CA HIS A 93 3.31 -8.94 -1.98
C HIS A 93 2.92 -7.80 -1.04
N VAL A 94 1.66 -7.38 -1.13
CA VAL A 94 1.14 -6.21 -0.39
C VAL A 94 0.21 -6.67 0.73
N PHE A 95 -0.78 -7.48 0.38
CA PHE A 95 -1.85 -7.91 1.28
C PHE A 95 -2.21 -9.37 0.99
N ALA A 96 -2.54 -10.12 2.05
CA ALA A 96 -3.09 -11.45 1.89
C ALA A 96 -4.52 -11.33 1.36
N VAL A 97 -4.76 -11.75 0.12
CA VAL A 97 -6.09 -11.69 -0.50
C VAL A 97 -7.05 -12.57 0.31
N PRO A 98 -8.12 -12.00 0.91
CA PRO A 98 -9.04 -12.76 1.73
C PRO A 98 -9.81 -13.74 0.87
N THR A 99 -9.65 -15.03 1.15
CA THR A 99 -10.48 -16.10 0.57
C THR A 99 -11.72 -16.34 1.43
N LEU A 100 -12.67 -17.14 0.94
CA LEU A 100 -13.72 -17.70 1.79
C LEU A 100 -13.09 -18.38 3.01
N ASP A 101 -13.68 -18.14 4.18
CA ASP A 101 -13.23 -18.67 5.47
C ASP A 101 -11.77 -18.31 5.86
N TYR A 102 -11.19 -17.24 5.29
CA TYR A 102 -9.81 -16.84 5.59
C TYR A 102 -9.56 -16.62 7.09
N SER A 103 -10.55 -16.09 7.83
CA SER A 103 -10.49 -15.92 9.29
C SER A 103 -10.20 -17.21 10.07
N ARG A 104 -10.52 -18.38 9.50
CA ARG A 104 -10.25 -19.69 10.11
C ARG A 104 -8.83 -20.21 9.82
N ARG A 105 -8.13 -19.57 8.88
CA ARG A 105 -6.82 -20.01 8.35
C ARG A 105 -5.69 -19.01 8.63
N VAL A 106 -5.99 -17.90 9.31
CA VAL A 106 -5.00 -16.91 9.74
C VAL A 106 -3.97 -17.60 10.62
N PRO A 107 -2.66 -17.39 10.38
CA PRO A 107 -1.64 -17.93 11.26
C PRO A 107 -1.79 -17.34 12.69
N PRO A 108 -1.48 -18.09 13.75
CA PRO A 108 -1.50 -17.55 15.09
C PRO A 108 -0.35 -16.57 15.29
N ILE A 109 -0.59 -15.51 16.06
CA ILE A 109 0.44 -14.53 16.43
C ILE A 109 1.55 -15.18 17.26
N VAL A 110 1.15 -16.03 18.22
CA VAL A 110 2.07 -16.85 19.02
C VAL A 110 2.38 -18.12 18.24
N THR A 111 3.63 -18.26 17.80
CA THR A 111 4.04 -19.42 17.02
C THR A 111 4.38 -20.61 17.93
N SER A 112 4.62 -21.78 17.34
CA SER A 112 5.12 -22.94 18.07
C SER A 112 6.58 -22.83 18.49
N VAL A 113 7.31 -21.80 18.02
CA VAL A 113 8.72 -21.56 18.36
C VAL A 113 8.77 -20.54 19.50
N PRO A 114 9.29 -20.90 20.69
CA PRO A 114 9.37 -19.97 21.82
C PRO A 114 10.15 -18.70 21.46
N GLY A 115 9.61 -17.55 21.84
CA GLY A 115 10.20 -16.23 21.55
C GLY A 115 10.02 -15.74 20.11
N LEU A 116 9.36 -16.51 19.23
CA LEU A 116 9.04 -16.10 17.86
C LEU A 116 7.55 -15.80 17.72
N TYR A 117 7.25 -14.58 17.27
CA TYR A 117 5.90 -14.06 17.08
C TYR A 117 5.72 -13.54 15.66
N LEU A 118 4.50 -13.65 15.14
CA LEU A 118 4.16 -13.17 13.82
C LEU A 118 3.02 -12.16 13.90
N ALA A 119 3.24 -10.97 13.35
CA ALA A 119 2.20 -9.98 13.14
C ALA A 119 2.46 -9.30 11.79
N GLY A 120 1.41 -9.08 11.01
CA GLY A 120 1.52 -8.50 9.67
C GLY A 120 0.20 -8.58 8.92
N SER A 121 0.20 -8.16 7.65
CA SER A 121 -1.03 -7.99 6.85
C SER A 121 -1.92 -9.23 6.75
N ALA A 122 -1.35 -10.43 6.91
CA ALA A 122 -2.12 -11.68 6.99
C ALA A 122 -3.13 -11.72 8.17
N HIS A 123 -2.91 -10.93 9.22
CA HIS A 123 -3.76 -10.86 10.42
C HIS A 123 -4.83 -9.76 10.34
N LEU A 124 -4.83 -8.95 9.27
CA LEU A 124 -5.84 -7.92 9.02
C LEU A 124 -7.05 -8.54 8.30
N VAL A 125 -7.83 -9.32 9.03
CA VAL A 125 -8.92 -10.17 8.48
C VAL A 125 -10.11 -9.37 7.95
N HIS A 126 -10.46 -8.29 8.64
CA HIS A 126 -11.65 -7.47 8.35
C HIS A 126 -11.30 -6.03 7.99
N ALA A 127 -10.04 -5.83 7.60
CA ALA A 127 -9.40 -4.54 7.52
C ALA A 127 -8.71 -4.36 6.18
N THR A 128 -8.32 -3.12 5.92
CA THR A 128 -7.40 -2.78 4.82
C THR A 128 -6.03 -2.47 5.41
N LEU A 129 -5.05 -2.14 4.56
CA LEU A 129 -3.73 -1.69 5.00
C LEU A 129 -3.71 -0.23 5.48
N ASN A 130 -4.79 0.25 6.10
CA ASN A 130 -4.80 1.58 6.69
C ASN A 130 -4.01 1.58 8.02
N VAL A 131 -3.64 2.77 8.47
CA VAL A 131 -2.79 2.94 9.65
C VAL A 131 -3.53 2.52 10.93
N ASP A 132 -4.82 2.85 11.04
CA ASP A 132 -5.62 2.57 12.24
C ASP A 132 -5.72 1.06 12.51
N ASP A 133 -6.08 0.27 11.49
CA ASP A 133 -6.17 -1.18 11.58
C ASP A 133 -4.79 -1.83 11.85
N THR A 134 -3.72 -1.24 11.29
CA THR A 134 -2.34 -1.70 11.52
C THR A 134 -1.91 -1.46 12.97
N LEU A 135 -2.28 -0.32 13.56
CA LEU A 135 -2.03 -0.04 14.97
C LEU A 135 -2.87 -0.94 15.88
N GLY A 136 -4.14 -1.17 15.55
CA GLY A 136 -4.98 -2.13 16.27
C GLY A 136 -4.40 -3.54 16.28
N LEU A 137 -3.87 -4.00 15.13
CA LEU A 137 -3.15 -5.27 15.07
C LEU A 137 -1.90 -5.30 15.97
N ALA A 138 -1.17 -4.18 16.06
CA ALA A 138 0.00 -4.10 16.93
C ALA A 138 -0.40 -4.25 18.40
N ASP A 139 -1.49 -3.60 18.83
CA ASP A 139 -2.03 -3.71 20.19
C ASP A 139 -2.48 -5.15 20.51
N ASP A 140 -3.22 -5.79 19.60
CA ASP A 140 -3.66 -7.18 19.73
C ASP A 140 -2.46 -8.15 19.81
N ALA A 141 -1.45 -7.91 18.98
CA ALA A 141 -0.23 -8.72 18.99
C ALA A 141 0.53 -8.57 20.31
N LEU A 142 0.72 -7.36 20.80
CA LEU A 142 1.36 -7.10 22.08
C LEU A 142 0.61 -7.77 23.24
N ALA A 143 -0.72 -7.73 23.25
CA ALA A 143 -1.54 -8.39 24.25
C ALA A 143 -1.37 -9.92 24.22
N ALA A 144 -1.33 -10.52 23.03
CA ALA A 144 -1.12 -11.96 22.84
C ALA A 144 0.29 -12.39 23.28
N ILE A 145 1.32 -11.64 22.90
CA ILE A 145 2.71 -11.86 23.28
C ILE A 145 2.86 -11.81 24.81
N ALA A 146 2.32 -10.77 25.44
CA ALA A 146 2.42 -10.59 26.88
C ALA A 146 1.74 -11.73 27.66
N ARG A 147 0.65 -12.31 27.13
CA ARG A 147 0.03 -13.51 27.72
C ARG A 147 0.94 -14.73 27.59
N ALA A 148 1.45 -15.01 26.40
CA ALA A 148 2.33 -16.14 26.15
C ALA A 148 3.62 -16.12 26.99
N GLU A 149 4.26 -14.96 27.15
CA GLU A 149 5.48 -14.79 27.94
C GLU A 149 5.26 -14.96 29.45
N ARG A 150 4.06 -14.64 29.96
CA ARG A 150 3.73 -14.91 31.38
C ARG A 150 3.56 -16.40 31.65
N ASP A 151 2.97 -17.11 30.70
CA ASP A 151 2.63 -18.52 30.84
C ASP A 151 3.82 -19.44 30.50
N THR A 152 4.87 -18.91 29.87
CA THR A 152 6.10 -19.64 29.58
C THR A 152 6.99 -19.70 30.82
N PRO A 153 7.31 -20.89 31.36
CA PRO A 153 8.25 -21.01 32.46
C PRO A 153 9.60 -20.43 32.04
N ARG A 154 10.12 -19.43 32.79
CA ARG A 154 11.49 -18.96 32.57
C ARG A 154 12.44 -20.13 32.80
N SER A 155 12.98 -20.68 31.72
CA SER A 155 14.11 -21.59 31.79
C SER A 155 15.26 -20.85 32.48
N THR A 156 15.57 -21.25 33.71
CA THR A 156 16.83 -20.92 34.38
C THR A 156 17.93 -21.80 33.77
N ALA A 157 18.17 -21.65 32.46
CA ALA A 157 19.42 -22.13 31.88
C ALA A 157 20.50 -21.13 32.30
N ALA A 158 21.09 -21.40 33.47
CA ALA A 158 22.36 -20.81 33.84
C ALA A 158 23.34 -21.02 32.68
N LEU A 159 23.85 -19.91 32.14
CA LEU A 159 25.07 -19.91 31.35
C LEU A 159 26.17 -20.45 32.27
N ALA A 160 26.49 -21.73 32.11
CA ALA A 160 27.64 -22.40 32.70
C ALA A 160 28.67 -22.67 31.60
#